data_AF-A0A9D8HIR7-F1
#
_entry.id   AF-A0A9D8HIR7-F1
#
_cell.length_a   1.000
_cell.length_b   1.000
_cell.length_c   1.000
_cell.angle_alpha   90.00
_cell.angle_beta   90.00
_cell.angle_gamma   90.00
#
_symmetry.space_group_name_H-M   'P 1'
#
loop_
_entity.id
_entity.type
_entity.pdbx_description
1 polymer ?
#
loop_
_entity_poly.entity_id
_entity_poly.type
_entity_poly.pdbx_seq_one_letter_code
_entity_poly.pdbx_strand_id
1 'polypeptide(L)'
;MICPFCRFEDSRVIDSRPTDEGNQIRRRRECTSCGKRFNTAESSILLVIKRSGATEPFSREKVISGVRKACQGRPVNDDDLALLAQRVEESLRSDGVAEVEAQEVGMAVLAPLRELDEVAYLRYASVYRSFSSLEDFEGEIALLRAEPSRNSKALKISQPARVN
;
A
#
# COMPACT_ATOMS: atom_id res chain seq x y z
N MET A 1 0.84 4.96 -29.08
CA MET A 1 1.94 5.90 -28.70
C MET A 1 2.73 6.17 -29.96
N ILE A 2 2.83 7.43 -30.39
CA ILE A 2 3.40 7.82 -31.69
C ILE A 2 4.92 7.57 -31.72
N CYS A 3 5.39 6.89 -32.78
CA CYS A 3 6.81 6.61 -32.99
C CYS A 3 7.59 7.90 -33.28
N PRO A 4 8.64 8.25 -32.51
CA PRO A 4 9.38 9.49 -32.70
C PRO A 4 10.21 9.52 -34.00
N PHE A 5 10.43 8.37 -34.63
CA PHE A 5 11.29 8.27 -35.82
C PHE A 5 10.52 8.32 -37.15
N CYS A 6 9.29 7.82 -37.19
CA CYS A 6 8.50 7.73 -38.42
C CYS A 6 7.06 8.22 -38.27
N ARG A 7 6.69 8.67 -37.06
CA ARG A 7 5.36 9.20 -36.70
C ARG A 7 4.18 8.24 -36.86
N PHE A 8 4.43 6.95 -37.10
CA PHE A 8 3.41 5.92 -37.06
C PHE A 8 2.80 5.81 -35.65
N GLU A 9 1.48 5.64 -35.55
CA GLU A 9 0.75 5.79 -34.29
C GLU A 9 0.82 4.54 -33.39
N ASP A 10 1.17 3.41 -33.99
CA ASP A 10 1.12 2.11 -33.36
C ASP A 10 2.50 1.59 -32.93
N SER A 11 2.54 0.98 -31.75
CA SER A 11 3.76 0.44 -31.15
C SER A 11 3.47 -0.63 -30.11
N ARG A 12 4.35 -1.64 -30.03
CA ARG A 12 4.26 -2.75 -29.07
C ARG A 12 5.13 -2.49 -27.86
N VAL A 13 4.61 -2.75 -26.66
CA VAL A 13 5.38 -2.72 -25.41
C VAL A 13 6.27 -3.97 -25.33
N ILE A 14 7.57 -3.77 -25.11
CA ILE A 14 8.59 -4.82 -24.99
C ILE A 14 9.00 -5.03 -23.53
N ASP A 15 9.20 -3.94 -22.80
CA ASP A 15 9.65 -3.95 -21.41
C ASP A 15 8.98 -2.80 -20.66
N SER A 16 8.68 -3.00 -19.37
CA SER A 16 8.02 -2.01 -18.53
C SER A 16 8.70 -2.01 -17.16
N ARG A 17 9.24 -0.85 -16.76
CA ARG A 17 9.94 -0.70 -15.48
C ARG A 17 9.35 0.47 -14.68
N PRO A 18 9.05 0.27 -13.39
CA PRO A 18 8.80 1.38 -12.49
C PRO A 18 10.11 2.16 -12.27
N THR A 19 10.00 3.48 -12.20
CA THR A 19 11.07 4.44 -11.91
C THR A 19 10.52 5.52 -10.98
N ASP A 20 11.39 6.28 -10.31
CA ASP A 20 10.97 7.38 -9.42
C ASP A 20 10.07 6.86 -8.28
N GLU A 21 10.56 5.83 -7.56
CA GLU A 21 9.84 5.14 -6.48
C GLU A 21 8.46 4.54 -6.87
N GLY A 22 8.17 4.41 -8.17
CA GLY A 22 6.89 3.89 -8.67
C GLY A 22 5.96 4.98 -9.22
N ASN A 23 6.37 6.24 -9.18
CA ASN A 23 5.59 7.38 -9.70
C ASN A 23 5.69 7.54 -11.22
N GLN A 24 6.65 6.87 -11.85
CA GLN A 24 6.74 6.79 -13.31
C GLN A 24 6.90 5.35 -13.77
N ILE A 25 6.23 5.01 -14.86
CA ILE A 25 6.50 3.78 -15.59
C ILE A 25 7.22 4.15 -16.88
N ARG A 26 8.46 3.68 -17.02
CA ARG A 26 9.17 3.72 -18.30
C ARG A 26 8.88 2.44 -19.06
N ARG A 27 8.28 2.58 -20.24
CA ARG A 27 8.05 1.48 -21.17
C ARG A 27 8.99 1.57 -22.36
N ARG A 28 9.70 0.48 -22.64
CA ARG A 28 10.43 0.30 -23.89
C ARG A 28 9.43 -0.22 -24.92
N ARG A 29 9.23 0.53 -26.00
CA ARG A 29 8.31 0.22 -27.09
C ARG A 29 9.07 -0.02 -28.38
N GLU A 30 8.50 -0.84 -29.25
CA GLU A 30 8.98 -1.11 -30.62
C GLU A 30 7.91 -0.67 -31.62
N CYS A 31 8.29 0.13 -32.62
CA CYS A 31 7.39 0.57 -33.68
C CYS A 31 7.03 -0.60 -34.61
N THR A 32 5.74 -0.80 -34.85
CA THR A 32 5.26 -1.89 -35.74
C THR A 32 5.51 -1.60 -37.23
N SER A 33 5.75 -0.34 -37.61
CA SER A 33 6.05 0.06 -38.99
C SER A 33 7.55 0.03 -39.33
N CYS A 34 8.41 0.61 -38.47
CA CYS A 34 9.83 0.79 -38.78
C CYS A 34 10.80 -0.04 -37.91
N GLY A 35 10.28 -0.82 -36.96
CA GLY A 35 11.07 -1.69 -36.08
C GLY A 35 11.95 -0.97 -35.05
N LYS A 36 12.01 0.37 -35.08
CA LYS A 36 12.84 1.14 -34.14
C LYS A 36 12.26 1.10 -32.73
N ARG A 37 13.15 1.01 -31.74
CA ARG A 37 12.82 1.00 -30.31
C ARG A 37 12.95 2.38 -29.71
N PHE A 38 12.02 2.75 -28.84
CA PHE A 38 12.02 4.01 -28.10
C PHE A 38 11.44 3.82 -26.71
N ASN A 39 11.71 4.77 -25.82
CA ASN A 39 11.18 4.75 -24.45
C ASN A 39 10.07 5.80 -24.32
N THR A 40 9.00 5.43 -23.62
CA THR A 40 7.95 6.36 -23.20
C THR A 40 7.93 6.38 -21.67
N ALA A 41 7.73 7.56 -21.08
CA ALA A 41 7.43 7.70 -19.66
C ALA A 41 5.94 8.00 -19.52
N GLU A 42 5.25 7.22 -18.71
CA GLU A 42 3.87 7.47 -18.30
C GLU A 42 3.91 7.83 -16.82
N SER A 43 3.31 8.97 -16.44
CA SER A 43 3.21 9.39 -15.05
C SER A 43 2.09 8.59 -14.38
N SER A 44 2.44 7.78 -13.39
CA SER A 44 1.51 7.07 -12.50
C SER A 44 1.57 7.71 -11.12
N ILE A 45 1.40 9.03 -11.06
CA ILE A 45 1.40 9.75 -9.78
C ILE A 45 0.03 9.51 -9.14
N LEU A 46 0.01 8.82 -8.00
CA LEU A 46 -1.18 8.74 -7.15
C LEU A 46 -1.22 10.00 -6.29
N LEU A 47 -2.28 10.78 -6.39
CA LEU A 47 -2.48 11.96 -5.57
C LEU A 47 -3.32 11.62 -4.34
N VAL A 48 -2.99 12.25 -3.22
CA VAL A 48 -3.73 12.16 -1.97
C VAL A 48 -4.41 13.49 -1.70
N ILE A 49 -5.74 13.48 -1.65
CA ILE A 49 -6.56 14.62 -1.25
C ILE A 49 -6.56 14.68 0.27
N LYS A 50 -6.07 15.78 0.84
CA LYS A 50 -6.08 16.03 2.28
C LYS A 50 -7.46 16.52 2.71
N ARG A 51 -7.75 16.40 4.02
CA ARG A 51 -8.97 16.96 4.64
C ARG A 51 -9.16 18.47 4.39
N SER A 52 -8.07 19.20 4.15
CA SER A 52 -8.10 20.63 3.79
C SER A 52 -8.48 20.90 2.33
N GLY A 53 -8.61 19.86 1.49
CA GLY A 53 -8.78 19.96 0.04
C GLY A 53 -7.48 20.08 -0.75
N ALA A 54 -6.33 20.24 -0.08
CA ALA A 54 -5.03 20.26 -0.75
C ALA A 54 -4.66 18.87 -1.27
N THR A 55 -4.02 18.80 -2.44
CA THR A 55 -3.52 17.54 -3.02
C THR A 55 -2.01 17.44 -2.91
N GLU A 56 -1.50 16.25 -2.64
CA GLU A 56 -0.06 15.96 -2.68
C GLU A 56 0.20 14.56 -3.25
N PRO A 57 1.38 14.28 -3.80
CA PRO A 57 1.74 12.92 -4.19
C PRO A 57 1.72 11.97 -2.99
N PHE A 58 1.24 10.74 -3.22
CA PHE A 58 1.38 9.64 -2.27
C PHE A 58 2.86 9.42 -1.92
N SER A 59 3.14 9.11 -0.65
CA SER A 59 4.49 8.84 -0.15
C SER A 59 4.44 7.68 0.84
N ARG A 60 5.28 6.66 0.57
CA ARG A 60 5.45 5.51 1.47
C ARG A 60 6.02 5.94 2.81
N GLU A 61 6.96 6.88 2.85
CA GLU A 61 7.53 7.42 4.09
C GLU A 61 6.44 8.00 5.01
N LYS A 62 5.43 8.67 4.46
CA LYS A 62 4.31 9.19 5.25
C LYS A 62 3.46 8.07 5.84
N VAL A 63 3.22 6.99 5.10
CA VAL A 63 2.55 5.78 5.61
C VAL A 63 3.36 5.17 6.75
N ILE A 64 4.65 4.93 6.53
CA ILE A 64 5.57 4.37 7.54
C ILE A 64 5.56 5.23 8.82
N SER A 65 5.70 6.54 8.67
CA SER A 65 5.69 7.49 9.79
C SER A 65 4.37 7.43 10.57
N GLY A 66 3.23 7.38 9.88
CA GLY A 66 1.91 7.26 10.49
C GLY A 66 1.70 5.95 11.26
N VAL A 67 2.24 4.85 10.75
CA VAL A 67 2.10 3.50 11.36
C VAL A 67 3.08 3.29 12.52
N ARG A 68 4.27 3.90 12.47
CA ARG A 68 5.35 3.70 13.44
C ARG A 68 4.91 3.89 14.88
N LYS A 69 4.02 4.86 15.16
CA LYS A 69 3.49 5.09 16.52
C LYS A 69 2.70 3.90 17.04
N ALA A 70 1.90 3.26 16.20
CA ALA A 70 1.12 2.08 16.59
C ALA A 70 2.02 0.86 16.88
N CYS A 71 3.13 0.73 16.15
CA CYS A 71 4.10 -0.35 16.29
C CYS A 71 5.09 -0.20 17.46
N GLN A 72 5.04 0.88 18.24
CA GLN A 72 5.99 1.09 19.34
C GLN A 72 5.94 -0.05 20.39
N GLY A 73 7.12 -0.63 20.68
CA GLY A 73 7.27 -1.75 21.61
C GLY A 73 6.75 -3.09 21.08
N ARG A 74 6.48 -3.20 19.78
CA ARG A 74 6.08 -4.43 19.09
C ARG A 74 7.27 -5.01 18.31
N PRO A 75 7.29 -6.32 18.03
CA PRO A 75 8.34 -6.97 17.23
C PRO A 75 8.15 -6.68 15.74
N VAL A 76 8.21 -5.42 15.34
CA VAL A 76 8.05 -4.93 13.96
C VAL A 76 9.29 -4.12 13.60
N ASN A 77 10.01 -4.53 12.57
CA ASN A 77 11.22 -3.85 12.10
C ASN A 77 10.93 -2.89 10.93
N ASP A 78 11.95 -2.14 10.48
CA ASP A 78 11.77 -1.18 9.39
C ASP A 78 11.50 -1.86 8.02
N ASP A 79 12.01 -3.07 7.78
CA ASP A 79 11.73 -3.82 6.55
C ASP A 79 10.25 -4.25 6.49
N ASP A 80 9.68 -4.66 7.63
CA ASP A 80 8.26 -4.98 7.76
C ASP A 80 7.39 -3.75 7.45
N LEU A 81 7.79 -2.56 7.93
CA LEU A 81 7.08 -1.31 7.65
C LEU A 81 7.19 -0.90 6.19
N ALA A 82 8.35 -1.10 5.55
CA ALA A 82 8.53 -0.85 4.13
C ALA A 82 7.64 -1.76 3.28
N LEU A 83 7.57 -3.06 3.61
CA LEU A 83 6.70 -4.01 2.93
C LEU A 83 5.21 -3.68 3.14
N LEU A 84 4.84 -3.27 4.34
CA LEU A 84 3.49 -2.79 4.64
C LEU A 84 3.13 -1.59 3.76
N ALA A 85 4.00 -0.57 3.69
CA ALA A 85 3.75 0.63 2.89
C ALA A 85 3.65 0.34 1.39
N GLN A 86 4.46 -0.61 0.89
CA GLN A 86 4.32 -1.12 -0.47
C GLN A 86 2.95 -1.74 -0.72
N ARG A 87 2.49 -2.63 0.17
CA ARG A 87 1.17 -3.28 0.05
C ARG A 87 0.01 -2.27 0.09
N VAL A 88 0.14 -1.21 0.90
CA VAL A 88 -0.83 -0.11 0.96
C VAL A 88 -0.88 0.63 -0.37
N GLU A 89 0.26 0.93 -0.98
CA GLU A 89 0.26 1.59 -2.28
C GLU A 89 -0.33 0.69 -3.38
N GLU A 90 0.05 -0.59 -3.39
CA GLU A 90 -0.47 -1.56 -4.36
C GLU A 90 -2.00 -1.68 -4.27
N SER A 91 -2.57 -1.70 -3.07
CA SER A 91 -4.03 -1.75 -2.90
C SER A 91 -4.70 -0.47 -3.41
N LEU A 92 -4.18 0.71 -3.06
CA LEU A 92 -4.73 2.00 -3.52
C LEU A 92 -4.66 2.14 -5.04
N ARG A 93 -3.60 1.63 -5.67
CA ARG A 93 -3.45 1.65 -7.13
C ARG A 93 -4.32 0.63 -7.84
N SER A 94 -4.70 -0.46 -7.17
CA SER A 94 -5.49 -1.54 -7.78
C SER A 94 -6.91 -1.09 -8.16
N ASP A 95 -7.40 -0.04 -7.52
CA ASP A 95 -8.71 0.58 -7.80
C ASP A 95 -8.69 1.41 -9.09
N GLY A 96 -7.51 1.66 -9.67
CA GLY A 96 -7.36 2.36 -10.96
C GLY A 96 -7.63 3.87 -10.90
N VAL A 97 -7.78 4.43 -9.70
CA VAL A 97 -8.02 5.86 -9.48
C VAL A 97 -6.70 6.63 -9.45
N ALA A 98 -6.73 7.87 -9.96
CA ALA A 98 -5.56 8.76 -9.96
C ALA A 98 -5.43 9.56 -8.64
N GLU A 99 -6.52 9.70 -7.90
CA GLU A 99 -6.59 10.46 -6.65
C GLU A 99 -7.34 9.64 -5.60
N VAL A 100 -6.88 9.71 -4.35
CA VAL A 100 -7.48 9.01 -3.20
C VAL A 100 -7.59 9.97 -2.02
N GLU A 101 -8.61 9.78 -1.20
CA GLU A 101 -8.77 10.57 0.02
C GLU A 101 -7.75 10.13 1.09
N ALA A 102 -7.23 11.06 1.88
CA ALA A 102 -6.27 10.74 2.94
C ALA A 102 -6.84 9.75 3.98
N GLN A 103 -8.17 9.74 4.15
CA GLN A 103 -8.86 8.77 5.00
C GLN A 103 -8.77 7.35 4.41
N GLU A 104 -8.93 7.20 3.10
CA GLU A 104 -8.82 5.90 2.40
C GLU A 104 -7.41 5.34 2.51
N VAL A 105 -6.38 6.20 2.41
CA VAL A 105 -4.99 5.81 2.67
C VAL A 105 -4.85 5.19 4.06
N GLY A 106 -5.41 5.83 5.09
CA GLY A 106 -5.40 5.30 6.45
C GLY A 106 -6.16 3.98 6.59
N MET A 107 -7.30 3.84 5.92
CA MET A 107 -8.05 2.57 5.93
C MET A 107 -7.29 1.45 5.23
N ALA A 108 -6.57 1.74 4.16
CA ALA A 108 -5.76 0.76 3.42
C ALA A 108 -4.61 0.17 4.26
N VAL A 109 -4.15 0.86 5.30
CA VAL A 109 -3.16 0.37 6.28
C VAL A 109 -3.69 -0.79 7.12
N LEU A 110 -4.98 -0.81 7.43
CA LEU A 110 -5.57 -1.71 8.42
C LEU A 110 -5.36 -3.19 8.07
N ALA A 111 -5.61 -3.57 6.82
CA ALA A 111 -5.48 -4.97 6.39
C ALA A 111 -4.03 -5.50 6.50
N PRO A 112 -3.00 -4.88 5.90
CA PRO A 112 -1.62 -5.36 6.05
C PRO A 112 -1.11 -5.23 7.49
N LEU A 113 -1.54 -4.21 8.26
CA LEU A 113 -1.14 -4.08 9.66
C LEU A 113 -1.73 -5.18 10.55
N ARG A 114 -2.97 -5.62 10.29
CA ARG A 114 -3.62 -6.74 10.99
C ARG A 114 -2.84 -8.04 10.82
N GLU A 115 -2.29 -8.28 9.64
CA GLU A 115 -1.46 -9.46 9.35
C GLU A 115 -0.06 -9.35 9.97
N LEU A 116 0.44 -8.12 10.14
CA LEU A 116 1.75 -7.86 10.72
C LEU A 116 1.73 -7.98 12.24
N ASP A 117 0.81 -7.27 12.92
CA ASP A 117 0.67 -7.31 14.37
C ASP A 117 -0.74 -6.85 14.82
N GLU A 118 -1.51 -7.75 15.46
CA GLU A 118 -2.89 -7.48 15.89
C GLU A 118 -3.00 -6.36 16.93
N VAL A 119 -1.97 -6.15 17.77
CA VAL A 119 -1.97 -5.09 18.80
C VAL A 119 -1.69 -3.73 18.17
N ALA A 120 -0.71 -3.64 17.26
CA ALA A 120 -0.47 -2.44 16.47
C ALA A 120 -1.69 -2.08 15.62
N TYR A 121 -2.34 -3.09 15.02
CA TYR A 121 -3.62 -2.92 14.33
C TYR A 121 -4.68 -2.27 15.22
N LEU A 122 -4.94 -2.80 16.43
CA LEU A 122 -5.96 -2.24 17.32
C LEU A 122 -5.64 -0.79 17.72
N ARG A 123 -4.37 -0.48 18.01
CA ARG A 123 -3.91 0.88 18.33
C ARG A 123 -4.10 1.86 17.17
N TYR A 124 -3.90 1.39 15.94
CA TYR A 124 -4.08 2.21 14.75
C TYR A 124 -5.57 2.38 14.42
N ALA A 125 -6.33 1.28 14.45
CA ALA A 125 -7.77 1.25 14.19
C ALA A 125 -8.53 2.15 15.16
N SER A 126 -8.13 2.23 16.44
CA SER A 126 -8.82 3.08 17.41
C SER A 126 -8.82 4.56 17.02
N VAL A 127 -7.78 5.02 16.31
CA VAL A 127 -7.72 6.40 15.81
C VAL A 127 -8.53 6.54 14.53
N TYR A 128 -8.27 5.67 13.53
CA TYR A 128 -8.83 5.84 12.18
C TYR A 128 -10.31 5.45 12.07
N ARG A 129 -10.79 4.55 12.93
CA ARG A 129 -12.21 4.22 13.07
C ARG A 129 -12.90 5.01 14.20
N SER A 130 -12.21 5.97 14.81
CA SER A 130 -12.74 6.86 15.86
C SER A 130 -13.37 6.10 17.04
N PHE A 131 -12.66 5.11 17.58
CA PHE A 131 -13.14 4.39 18.77
C PHE A 131 -13.31 5.38 19.92
N SER A 132 -14.45 5.31 20.58
CA SER A 132 -14.86 6.22 21.64
C SER A 132 -15.29 5.50 22.92
N SER A 133 -15.41 4.17 22.86
CA SER A 133 -15.96 3.34 23.93
C SER A 133 -15.16 2.03 24.08
N LEU A 134 -15.37 1.32 25.19
CA LEU A 134 -14.80 -0.02 25.38
C LEU A 134 -15.46 -1.03 24.44
N GLU A 135 -16.74 -0.83 24.16
CA GLU A 135 -17.56 -1.64 23.26
C GLU A 135 -16.99 -1.63 21.82
N ASP A 136 -16.43 -0.51 21.36
CA ASP A 136 -15.74 -0.44 20.07
C ASP A 136 -14.54 -1.39 20.00
N PHE A 137 -13.76 -1.46 21.09
CA PHE A 137 -12.65 -2.41 21.19
C PHE A 137 -13.13 -3.85 21.28
N GLU A 138 -14.18 -4.12 22.06
CA GLU A 138 -14.75 -5.46 22.18
C GLU A 138 -15.24 -5.98 20.82
N GLY A 139 -15.94 -5.14 20.06
CA GLY A 139 -16.40 -5.45 18.70
C GLY A 139 -15.24 -5.77 17.78
N GLU A 140 -14.20 -4.94 17.76
CA GLU A 140 -13.02 -5.17 16.91
C GLU A 140 -12.25 -6.43 17.31
N ILE A 141 -12.09 -6.69 18.62
CA ILE A 141 -11.46 -7.91 19.14
C ILE A 141 -12.27 -9.15 18.74
N ALA A 142 -13.61 -9.08 18.78
CA ALA A 142 -14.48 -10.16 18.32
C ALA A 142 -14.26 -10.48 16.84
N LEU A 143 -14.15 -9.46 15.98
CA LEU A 143 -13.82 -9.61 14.56
C LEU A 143 -12.45 -10.26 14.34
N LEU A 144 -11.43 -9.83 15.10
CA LEU A 144 -10.09 -10.42 15.04
C LEU A 144 -10.10 -11.92 15.41
N ARG A 145 -10.91 -12.31 16.40
CA ARG A 145 -11.05 -13.71 16.82
C ARG A 145 -11.80 -14.56 15.79
N ALA A 146 -12.83 -14.01 15.15
CA ALA A 146 -13.62 -14.71 14.14
C ALA A 146 -12.83 -14.96 12.84
N GLU A 147 -11.97 -14.01 12.46
CA GLU A 147 -11.16 -14.07 11.24
C GLU A 147 -9.66 -13.95 11.56
N PRO A 148 -9.01 -14.98 12.10
CA PRO A 148 -7.59 -14.88 12.44
C PRO A 148 -6.76 -14.63 11.18
N SER A 149 -5.86 -13.65 11.24
CA SER A 149 -4.94 -13.39 10.12
C SER A 149 -4.10 -14.65 9.81
N ARG A 150 -3.67 -14.81 8.55
CA ARG A 150 -2.84 -15.97 8.14
C ARG A 150 -1.57 -16.08 8.99
N ASN A 151 -0.98 -14.95 9.38
CA ASN A 151 0.22 -14.90 10.20
C ASN A 151 -0.06 -15.26 11.68
N SER A 152 -1.20 -14.82 12.23
CA SER A 152 -1.63 -15.17 13.59
C SER A 152 -1.84 -16.67 13.77
N LYS A 153 -2.29 -17.39 12.72
CA LYS A 153 -2.37 -18.86 12.74
C LYS A 153 -0.99 -19.51 12.77
N ALA A 154 -0.03 -18.99 12.01
CA ALA A 154 1.34 -19.52 11.97
C ALA A 154 2.07 -19.33 13.30
N LEU A 155 1.94 -18.17 13.96
CA LEU A 155 2.52 -17.92 15.29
C LEU A 155 1.92 -18.80 16.40
N LYS A 156 0.63 -19.13 16.34
CA LYS A 156 -0.02 -20.03 17.31
C LYS A 156 0.44 -21.48 17.17
N ILE A 157 0.82 -21.90 15.96
CA ILE A 157 1.33 -23.26 15.71
C ILE A 157 2.78 -23.41 16.18
N SER A 158 3.56 -22.32 16.19
CA SER A 158 4.99 -22.34 16.54
C SER A 158 5.31 -22.06 18.02
N GLN A 159 4.32 -21.67 18.84
CA GLN A 159 4.51 -21.56 20.29
C GLN A 159 4.29 -22.93 20.96
N PRO A 160 5.31 -23.56 21.56
CA PRO A 160 5.08 -24.73 22.39
C PRO A 160 4.20 -24.30 23.57
N ALA A 161 3.15 -25.09 23.83
CA ALA A 161 2.26 -24.89 24.97
C ALA A 161 3.11 -24.67 26.23
N ARG A 162 3.04 -23.47 26.82
CA ARG A 162 3.63 -23.24 28.13
C ARG A 162 2.88 -24.13 29.11
N VAL A 163 3.52 -25.22 29.49
CA VAL A 163 3.10 -26.09 30.59
C VAL A 163 3.28 -25.27 31.86
N ASN A 164 2.17 -25.02 32.57
CA ASN A 164 2.21 -24.50 33.94
C ASN A 164 2.65 -25.61 34.90
#